data_AF-A0A7G9ZCA8-F1
#
_entry.id   AF-A0A7G9ZCA8-F1
#
_cell.length_a   1.000
_cell.length_b   1.000
_cell.length_c   1.000
_cell.angle_alpha   90.00
_cell.angle_beta   90.00
_cell.angle_gamma   90.00
#
_symmetry.space_group_name_H-M   'P 1'
#
loop_
_entity.id
_entity.type
_entity.pdbx_description
1 polymer ?
#
loop_
_entity_poly.entity_id
_entity_poly.type
_entity_poly.pdbx_seq_one_letter_code
_entity_poly.pdbx_strand_id
1 'polypeptide(L)'
;MNAKTKRFVTAKFGEYYKRTKVEIPTDLWMREWGFVLFDYYYPAKLVMRRHKAFTAEEELVHYLRENAPAHAYFSTAIYKYPTEKMANKGWLGADLIFDLDADHVIGEAEFQSYSYEDILKSVKEETLKLIDFLLNDFGFSEEDIKLVFSGSRGYHIHIETEEVRGLGSRERREIVDYVMATGLDINSFLVADSKNKSGKKSGREDLRLIPEGWGKRVLKGLIAFLHEIEAMDEKQAIKVVKSVGAMERKKAKEILRIANDETVMSRIEKGQIPHFSDSIWQGLSKSSEAKYSAYADKPDAPVTADIKRLIRLPTSLHGKSSLQVKPLSIDTFDDFDPLVDAVAFGDSLIEISATRNSSITMKGESYGVEEGEVASVPEHVALYFMCRGVAEIK
;
A
#
# COMPACT_ATOMS: atom_id res chain seq x y z
N MET A 1 -11.48 -21.01 16.41
CA MET A 1 -10.99 -22.20 15.69
C MET A 1 -10.71 -23.32 16.67
N ASN A 2 -11.63 -24.28 16.73
CA ASN A 2 -11.52 -25.48 17.56
C ASN A 2 -10.56 -26.52 16.91
N ALA A 3 -10.30 -27.62 17.62
CA ALA A 3 -9.35 -28.65 17.15
C ALA A 3 -9.80 -29.37 15.87
N LYS A 4 -11.12 -29.59 15.70
CA LYS A 4 -11.68 -30.26 14.51
C LYS A 4 -11.50 -29.39 13.27
N THR A 5 -11.91 -28.12 13.36
CA THR A 5 -11.74 -27.11 12.31
C THR A 5 -10.28 -26.94 11.94
N LYS A 6 -9.40 -26.85 12.94
CA LYS A 6 -7.95 -26.71 12.72
C LYS A 6 -7.38 -27.85 11.89
N ARG A 7 -7.75 -29.10 12.18
CA ARG A 7 -7.34 -30.28 11.39
C ARG A 7 -7.88 -30.22 9.97
N PHE A 8 -9.15 -29.85 9.80
CA PHE A 8 -9.77 -29.70 8.49
C PHE A 8 -9.06 -28.65 7.63
N VAL A 9 -8.88 -27.43 8.16
CA VAL A 9 -8.18 -26.34 7.47
C VAL A 9 -6.74 -26.73 7.13
N THR A 10 -6.02 -27.36 8.07
CA THR A 10 -4.65 -27.83 7.83
C THR A 10 -4.59 -28.84 6.68
N ALA A 11 -5.53 -29.79 6.63
CA ALA A 11 -5.61 -30.77 5.55
C ALA A 11 -5.84 -30.09 4.19
N LYS A 12 -6.76 -29.11 4.13
CA LYS A 12 -7.04 -28.32 2.92
C LYS A 12 -5.85 -27.48 2.46
N PHE A 13 -5.14 -26.85 3.38
CA PHE A 13 -3.90 -26.14 3.06
C PHE A 13 -2.83 -27.12 2.55
N GLY A 14 -2.75 -28.34 3.10
CA GLY A 14 -1.87 -29.39 2.60
C GLY A 14 -2.22 -29.85 1.18
N GLU A 15 -3.51 -30.01 0.87
CA GLU A 15 -3.98 -30.29 -0.50
C GLU A 15 -3.56 -29.18 -1.48
N TYR A 16 -3.66 -27.92 -1.06
CA TYR A 16 -3.20 -26.78 -1.86
C TYR A 16 -1.70 -26.86 -2.15
N TYR A 17 -0.84 -27.03 -1.13
CA TYR A 17 0.63 -27.08 -1.36
C TYR A 17 1.09 -28.31 -2.15
N LYS A 18 0.28 -29.39 -2.20
CA LYS A 18 0.55 -30.55 -3.05
C LYS A 18 0.33 -30.28 -4.54
N ARG A 19 -0.66 -29.43 -4.89
CA ARG A 19 -1.02 -29.12 -6.28
C ARG A 19 -0.38 -27.84 -6.83
N THR A 20 -0.09 -26.88 -5.96
CA THR A 20 0.37 -25.55 -6.37
C THR A 20 1.85 -25.55 -6.72
N LYS A 21 2.22 -24.86 -7.81
CA LYS A 21 3.60 -24.46 -8.08
C LYS A 21 3.92 -23.24 -7.22
N VAL A 22 4.85 -23.40 -6.27
CA VAL A 22 5.28 -22.32 -5.40
C VAL A 22 6.28 -21.44 -6.16
N GLU A 23 6.06 -20.14 -6.15
CA GLU A 23 7.03 -19.17 -6.65
C GLU A 23 8.16 -19.02 -5.64
N ILE A 24 9.39 -19.26 -6.12
CA ILE A 24 10.59 -19.26 -5.29
C ILE A 24 11.25 -17.89 -5.40
N PRO A 25 11.43 -17.16 -4.28
CA PRO A 25 12.18 -15.91 -4.30
C PRO A 25 13.62 -16.13 -4.78
N THR A 26 14.20 -15.11 -5.41
CA THR A 26 15.64 -15.12 -5.73
C THR A 26 16.45 -15.34 -4.45
N ASP A 27 17.72 -15.76 -4.56
CA ASP A 27 18.61 -15.81 -3.39
C ASP A 27 18.10 -16.76 -2.27
N LEU A 28 17.30 -17.77 -2.61
CA LEU A 28 16.64 -18.73 -1.71
C LEU A 28 17.52 -19.15 -0.52
N TRP A 29 18.74 -19.58 -0.82
CA TRP A 29 19.70 -20.15 0.14
C TRP A 29 20.37 -19.11 1.05
N MET A 30 20.25 -17.82 0.71
CA MET A 30 20.75 -16.70 1.50
C MET A 30 19.64 -16.04 2.34
N ARG A 31 18.39 -16.48 2.21
CA ARG A 31 17.24 -15.89 2.92
C ARG A 31 16.90 -16.68 4.18
N GLU A 32 16.49 -15.97 5.22
CA GLU A 32 15.84 -16.57 6.38
C GLU A 32 14.37 -16.86 6.05
N TRP A 33 13.90 -18.01 6.50
CA TRP A 33 12.51 -18.43 6.38
C TRP A 33 11.81 -18.48 7.74
N GLY A 34 10.55 -18.07 7.73
CA GLY A 34 9.68 -18.02 8.90
C GLY A 34 8.31 -18.63 8.60
N PHE A 35 7.82 -19.49 9.49
CA PHE A 35 6.52 -20.14 9.31
C PHE A 35 5.66 -20.05 10.56
N VAL A 36 4.36 -19.84 10.38
CA VAL A 36 3.34 -20.01 11.42
C VAL A 36 2.51 -21.23 11.06
N LEU A 37 2.42 -22.19 11.97
CA LEU A 37 1.64 -23.41 11.75
C LEU A 37 0.28 -23.32 12.46
N PHE A 38 -0.64 -24.20 12.08
CA PHE A 38 -1.87 -24.47 12.81
C PHE A 38 -1.58 -25.29 14.09
N ASP A 39 -0.72 -24.77 14.97
CA ASP A 39 -0.39 -25.41 16.25
C ASP A 39 -1.47 -25.15 17.32
N TYR A 40 -1.25 -25.64 18.54
CA TYR A 40 -2.21 -25.49 19.65
C TYR A 40 -2.58 -24.02 19.93
N TYR A 41 -1.64 -23.09 19.81
CA TYR A 41 -1.82 -21.69 20.16
C TYR A 41 -2.51 -20.88 19.05
N TYR A 42 -2.46 -21.35 17.80
CA TYR A 42 -3.15 -20.71 16.69
C TYR A 42 -4.68 -20.77 16.83
N PRO A 43 -5.45 -19.70 16.50
CA PRO A 43 -5.01 -18.38 16.06
C PRO A 43 -4.77 -17.37 17.20
N ALA A 44 -5.02 -17.75 18.46
CA ALA A 44 -4.93 -16.85 19.61
C ALA A 44 -3.53 -16.23 19.80
N LYS A 45 -2.47 -16.98 19.46
CA LYS A 45 -1.10 -16.49 19.43
C LYS A 45 -0.38 -17.04 18.19
N LEU A 46 0.18 -16.14 17.39
CA LEU A 46 1.00 -16.50 16.22
C LEU A 46 2.41 -16.87 16.68
N VAL A 47 2.71 -18.17 16.76
CA VAL A 47 4.06 -18.66 17.08
C VAL A 47 4.85 -18.81 15.78
N MET A 48 5.84 -17.94 15.57
CA MET A 48 6.68 -17.99 14.39
C MET A 48 7.90 -18.89 14.58
N ARG A 49 8.04 -19.87 13.69
CA ARG A 49 9.22 -20.74 13.57
C ARG A 49 10.20 -20.11 12.59
N ARG A 50 11.18 -19.38 13.13
CA ARG A 50 12.19 -18.60 12.40
C ARG A 50 13.53 -19.34 12.28
N HIS A 51 14.55 -18.67 11.72
CA HIS A 51 15.92 -19.18 11.58
C HIS A 51 16.03 -20.44 10.71
N LYS A 52 15.14 -20.57 9.71
CA LYS A 52 15.23 -21.63 8.70
C LYS A 52 15.90 -21.11 7.43
N ALA A 53 16.53 -22.01 6.69
CA ALA A 53 17.04 -21.78 5.36
C ALA A 53 16.92 -23.07 4.56
N PHE A 54 16.82 -22.95 3.24
CA PHE A 54 16.69 -24.06 2.32
C PHE A 54 17.76 -23.91 1.26
N THR A 55 18.44 -25.00 0.91
CA THR A 55 19.54 -24.97 -0.07
C THR A 55 19.05 -25.21 -1.48
N ALA A 56 17.87 -25.82 -1.63
CA ALA A 56 17.23 -26.10 -2.91
C ALA A 56 15.71 -25.88 -2.85
N GLU A 57 15.11 -25.63 -4.02
CA GLU A 57 13.67 -25.35 -4.14
C GLU A 57 12.82 -26.52 -3.64
N GLU A 58 13.26 -27.74 -3.93
CA GLU A 58 12.56 -28.98 -3.56
C GLU A 58 12.44 -29.13 -2.04
N GLU A 59 13.44 -28.67 -1.29
CA GLU A 59 13.41 -28.73 0.18
C GLU A 59 12.34 -27.82 0.76
N LEU A 60 12.21 -26.61 0.23
CA LEU A 60 11.18 -25.65 0.63
C LEU A 60 9.79 -26.19 0.25
N VAL A 61 9.61 -26.66 -0.99
CA VAL A 61 8.35 -27.20 -1.46
C VAL A 61 7.93 -28.43 -0.65
N HIS A 62 8.86 -29.33 -0.36
CA HIS A 62 8.63 -30.47 0.53
C HIS A 62 8.21 -30.02 1.93
N TYR A 63 8.90 -29.03 2.51
CA TYR A 63 8.54 -28.48 3.82
C TYR A 63 7.11 -27.91 3.84
N LEU A 64 6.72 -27.16 2.81
CA LEU A 64 5.37 -26.59 2.68
C LEU A 64 4.30 -27.68 2.58
N ARG A 65 4.55 -28.75 1.81
CA ARG A 65 3.64 -29.89 1.64
C ARG A 65 3.44 -30.68 2.92
N GLU A 66 4.52 -30.93 3.67
CA GLU A 66 4.48 -31.71 4.89
C GLU A 66 3.89 -30.92 6.08
N ASN A 67 4.17 -29.62 6.16
CA ASN A 67 3.79 -28.82 7.33
C ASN A 67 2.52 -27.99 7.14
N ALA A 68 2.09 -27.75 5.89
CA ALA A 68 0.90 -26.97 5.53
C ALA A 68 0.72 -25.69 6.39
N PRO A 69 1.69 -24.75 6.36
CA PRO A 69 1.70 -23.61 7.26
C PRO A 69 0.48 -22.70 7.06
N ALA A 70 -0.04 -22.16 8.16
CA ALA A 70 -1.04 -21.09 8.13
C ALA A 70 -0.48 -19.82 7.48
N HIS A 71 0.81 -19.54 7.69
CA HIS A 71 1.52 -18.46 7.02
C HIS A 71 2.97 -18.84 6.73
N ALA A 72 3.44 -18.53 5.53
CA ALA A 72 4.83 -18.68 5.12
C ALA A 72 5.45 -17.31 4.79
N TYR A 73 6.68 -17.10 5.24
CA TYR A 73 7.43 -15.86 5.06
C TYR A 73 8.89 -16.15 4.75
N PHE A 74 9.54 -15.19 4.08
CA PHE A 74 10.98 -15.16 3.87
C PHE A 74 11.52 -13.76 4.18
N SER A 75 12.81 -13.63 4.46
CA SER A 75 13.41 -12.33 4.74
C SER A 75 13.60 -11.53 3.48
N THR A 76 13.25 -10.24 3.56
CA THR A 76 13.64 -9.24 2.56
C THR A 76 15.16 -9.07 2.54
N ALA A 77 15.79 -9.30 3.69
CA ALA A 77 17.23 -9.35 3.85
C ALA A 77 17.88 -10.59 3.24
N ILE A 78 19.08 -10.39 2.74
CA ILE A 78 20.00 -11.42 2.25
C ILE A 78 21.12 -11.56 3.28
N TYR A 79 21.44 -12.79 3.66
CA TYR A 79 22.40 -13.12 4.71
C TYR A 79 23.42 -14.13 4.23
N LYS A 80 24.64 -14.02 4.76
CA LYS A 80 25.68 -15.05 4.59
C LYS A 80 25.34 -16.33 5.37
N TYR A 81 24.74 -16.19 6.55
CA TYR A 81 24.37 -17.29 7.44
C TYR A 81 22.92 -17.13 7.93
N PRO A 82 21.90 -17.42 7.09
CA PRO A 82 20.49 -17.10 7.37
C PRO A 82 19.89 -17.81 8.60
N THR A 83 20.46 -18.94 9.02
CA THR A 83 20.02 -19.72 10.20
C THR A 83 20.60 -19.22 11.52
N GLU A 84 21.63 -18.37 11.49
CA GLU A 84 22.30 -17.89 12.70
C GLU A 84 21.45 -16.91 13.51
N LYS A 85 21.92 -16.57 14.72
CA LYS A 85 21.37 -15.43 15.48
C LYS A 85 21.66 -14.13 14.74
N MET A 86 20.79 -13.14 14.93
CA MET A 86 20.83 -11.88 14.15
C MET A 86 22.20 -11.19 14.10
N ALA A 87 22.96 -11.22 15.21
CA ALA A 87 24.30 -10.62 15.27
C ALA A 87 25.33 -11.31 14.37
N ASN A 88 25.12 -12.60 14.08
CA ASN A 88 26.06 -13.46 13.37
C ASN A 88 25.61 -13.78 11.94
N LYS A 89 24.44 -13.32 11.50
CA LYS A 89 23.90 -13.66 10.17
C LYS A 89 24.75 -13.14 9.00
N GLY A 90 25.52 -12.07 9.22
CA GLY A 90 26.28 -11.40 8.16
C GLY A 90 25.34 -10.85 7.08
N TRP A 91 24.65 -9.75 7.38
CA TRP A 91 23.75 -9.06 6.44
C TRP A 91 24.52 -8.60 5.19
N LEU A 92 23.98 -8.90 4.01
CA LEU A 92 24.59 -8.60 2.70
C LEU A 92 23.81 -7.53 1.93
N GLY A 93 22.53 -7.32 2.25
CA GLY A 93 21.63 -6.41 1.57
C GLY A 93 20.18 -6.73 1.93
N ALA A 94 19.24 -5.92 1.45
CA ALA A 94 17.81 -6.21 1.57
C ALA A 94 17.01 -5.64 0.40
N ASP A 95 16.03 -6.38 -0.11
CA ASP A 95 15.10 -5.83 -1.11
C ASP A 95 14.34 -4.63 -0.53
N LEU A 96 13.93 -3.69 -1.38
CA LEU A 96 13.08 -2.56 -0.99
C LEU A 96 11.62 -2.97 -1.13
N ILE A 97 10.94 -3.05 0.01
CA ILE A 97 9.55 -3.50 0.10
C ILE A 97 8.68 -2.34 0.56
N PHE A 98 7.57 -2.14 -0.13
CA PHE A 98 6.47 -1.31 0.34
C PHE A 98 5.29 -2.22 0.68
N ASP A 99 4.62 -1.93 1.79
CA ASP A 99 3.42 -2.65 2.24
C ASP A 99 2.26 -1.67 2.37
N LEU A 100 1.22 -1.89 1.57
CA LEU A 100 -0.03 -1.14 1.61
C LEU A 100 -1.09 -2.03 2.24
N ASP A 101 -1.37 -1.80 3.53
CA ASP A 101 -2.47 -2.45 4.26
C ASP A 101 -3.63 -1.47 4.45
N ALA A 102 -4.85 -1.99 4.35
CA ALA A 102 -6.09 -1.27 4.65
C ALA A 102 -6.05 -0.51 5.97
N ASP A 103 -5.40 -1.06 7.00
CA ASP A 103 -5.32 -0.44 8.32
C ASP A 103 -4.49 0.88 8.30
N HIS A 104 -3.66 1.11 7.28
CA HIS A 104 -2.90 2.36 7.06
C HIS A 104 -3.56 3.30 6.05
N VAL A 105 -4.29 2.74 5.09
CA VAL A 105 -4.99 3.50 4.04
C VAL A 105 -6.27 4.16 4.59
N ILE A 106 -7.05 3.41 5.37
CA ILE A 106 -8.38 3.79 5.85
C ILE A 106 -8.29 4.15 7.32
N GLY A 107 -8.82 5.32 7.69
CA GLY A 107 -8.87 5.74 9.09
C GLY A 107 -9.75 4.82 9.93
N GLU A 108 -9.37 4.59 11.20
CA GLU A 108 -10.07 3.67 12.11
C GLU A 108 -11.58 3.99 12.26
N ALA A 109 -11.95 5.27 12.21
CA ALA A 109 -13.34 5.73 12.27
C ALA A 109 -14.15 5.42 11.00
N GLU A 110 -13.48 5.31 9.85
CA GLU A 110 -14.10 4.98 8.56
C GLU A 110 -14.15 3.47 8.34
N PHE A 111 -13.26 2.71 8.98
CA PHE A 111 -13.17 1.25 8.81
C PHE A 111 -14.49 0.52 9.07
N GLN A 112 -15.31 1.04 10.00
CA GLN A 112 -16.59 0.45 10.38
C GLN A 112 -17.71 0.71 9.36
N SER A 113 -17.55 1.71 8.48
CA SER A 113 -18.54 2.07 7.46
C SER A 113 -18.30 1.44 6.10
N TYR A 114 -17.16 0.78 5.89
CA TYR A 114 -16.80 0.16 4.61
C TYR A 114 -17.12 -1.33 4.61
N SER A 115 -17.60 -1.85 3.47
CA SER A 115 -17.59 -3.29 3.22
C SER A 115 -16.15 -3.79 3.03
N TYR A 116 -15.95 -5.11 3.07
CA TYR A 116 -14.62 -5.68 2.80
C TYR A 116 -14.16 -5.38 1.37
N GLU A 117 -15.11 -5.38 0.45
CA GLU A 117 -14.97 -5.07 -0.97
C GLU A 117 -14.53 -3.62 -1.19
N ASP A 118 -15.19 -2.68 -0.50
CA ASP A 118 -14.81 -1.25 -0.57
C ASP A 118 -13.39 -1.03 -0.03
N ILE A 119 -13.03 -1.75 1.04
CA ILE A 119 -11.66 -1.70 1.60
C ILE A 119 -10.63 -2.14 0.56
N LEU A 120 -10.86 -3.28 -0.11
CA LEU A 120 -9.94 -3.78 -1.13
C LEU A 120 -9.79 -2.80 -2.30
N LYS A 121 -10.89 -2.16 -2.71
CA LYS A 121 -10.89 -1.14 -3.77
C LYS A 121 -10.05 0.08 -3.36
N SER A 122 -10.25 0.62 -2.17
CA SER A 122 -9.48 1.77 -1.68
C SER A 122 -7.97 1.47 -1.63
N VAL A 123 -7.59 0.27 -1.16
CA VAL A 123 -6.17 -0.12 -1.11
C VAL A 123 -5.59 -0.33 -2.50
N LYS A 124 -6.39 -0.80 -3.47
CA LYS A 124 -5.98 -0.89 -4.88
C LYS A 124 -5.69 0.50 -5.47
N GLU A 125 -6.55 1.49 -5.20
CA GLU A 125 -6.36 2.87 -5.64
C GLU A 125 -5.08 3.51 -5.07
N GLU A 126 -4.79 3.30 -3.78
CA GLU A 126 -3.50 3.76 -3.21
C GLU A 126 -2.32 3.00 -3.83
N THR A 127 -2.43 1.69 -4.04
CA THR A 127 -1.34 0.91 -4.67
C THR A 127 -0.99 1.44 -6.07
N LEU A 128 -1.98 1.90 -6.85
CA LEU A 128 -1.75 2.56 -8.14
C LEU A 128 -0.98 3.88 -8.01
N LYS A 129 -1.22 4.65 -6.95
CA LYS A 129 -0.44 5.87 -6.67
C LYS A 129 1.01 5.53 -6.34
N LEU A 130 1.25 4.47 -5.55
CA LEU A 130 2.61 4.06 -5.24
C LEU A 130 3.36 3.64 -6.50
N ILE A 131 2.70 2.89 -7.39
CA ILE A 131 3.28 2.50 -8.68
C ILE A 131 3.63 3.75 -9.51
N ASP A 132 2.78 4.79 -9.53
CA ASP A 132 3.09 6.08 -10.18
C ASP A 132 4.36 6.72 -9.60
N PHE A 133 4.54 6.75 -8.28
CA PHE A 133 5.78 7.23 -7.68
C PHE A 133 7.01 6.40 -8.11
N LEU A 134 6.90 5.08 -8.07
CA LEU A 134 8.02 4.19 -8.40
C LEU A 134 8.46 4.35 -9.85
N LEU A 135 7.51 4.45 -10.78
CA LEU A 135 7.79 4.63 -12.21
C LEU A 135 8.25 6.06 -12.54
N ASN A 136 7.51 7.07 -12.09
CA ASN A 136 7.66 8.44 -12.59
C ASN A 136 8.58 9.32 -11.73
N ASP A 137 8.77 8.99 -10.46
CA ASP A 137 9.63 9.77 -9.56
C ASP A 137 10.97 9.07 -9.30
N PHE A 138 10.93 7.77 -9.02
CA PHE A 138 12.14 6.99 -8.74
C PHE A 138 12.77 6.37 -10.00
N GLY A 139 12.03 6.33 -11.12
CA GLY A 139 12.55 5.89 -12.41
C GLY A 139 12.76 4.39 -12.54
N PHE A 140 12.08 3.58 -11.71
CA PHE A 140 12.05 2.13 -11.88
C PHE A 140 11.29 1.76 -13.16
N SER A 141 11.69 0.66 -13.80
CA SER A 141 10.91 0.09 -14.88
C SER A 141 9.77 -0.78 -14.34
N GLU A 142 8.78 -1.09 -15.18
CA GLU A 142 7.71 -2.02 -14.81
C GLU A 142 8.26 -3.41 -14.43
N GLU A 143 9.39 -3.83 -15.02
CA GLU A 143 10.05 -5.11 -14.75
C GLU A 143 10.71 -5.15 -13.36
N ASP A 144 11.10 -3.99 -12.83
CA ASP A 144 11.68 -3.88 -11.48
C ASP A 144 10.62 -3.99 -10.37
N ILE A 145 9.35 -3.78 -10.71
CA ILE A 145 8.22 -3.73 -9.77
C ILE A 145 7.53 -5.08 -9.72
N LYS A 146 7.82 -5.86 -8.67
CA LYS A 146 7.09 -7.10 -8.39
C LYS A 146 5.94 -6.83 -7.43
N LEU A 147 4.73 -6.79 -7.97
CA LEU A 147 3.51 -6.56 -7.21
C LEU A 147 2.95 -7.89 -6.67
N VAL A 148 2.52 -7.91 -5.41
CA VAL A 148 1.99 -9.11 -4.76
C VAL A 148 0.78 -8.75 -3.91
N PHE A 149 -0.38 -9.33 -4.19
CA PHE A 149 -1.50 -9.31 -3.25
C PHE A 149 -1.14 -10.12 -1.99
N SER A 150 -1.25 -9.49 -0.82
CA SER A 150 -0.85 -10.06 0.47
C SER A 150 -1.65 -11.30 0.90
N GLY A 151 -2.73 -11.63 0.19
CA GLY A 151 -3.70 -12.65 0.56
C GLY A 151 -4.74 -12.17 1.57
N SER A 152 -4.74 -10.90 1.97
CA SER A 152 -5.75 -10.34 2.89
C SER A 152 -6.32 -9.02 2.39
N ARG A 153 -5.86 -7.88 2.91
CA ARG A 153 -6.44 -6.54 2.66
C ARG A 153 -5.38 -5.56 2.20
N GLY A 154 -4.46 -6.02 1.37
CA GLY A 154 -3.28 -5.23 1.04
C GLY A 154 -2.41 -5.81 -0.04
N TYR A 155 -1.46 -5.01 -0.50
CA TYR A 155 -0.48 -5.36 -1.52
C TYR A 155 0.93 -5.06 -1.02
N HIS A 156 1.87 -5.85 -1.49
CA HIS A 156 3.29 -5.58 -1.34
C HIS A 156 3.89 -5.26 -2.71
N ILE A 157 4.79 -4.29 -2.76
CA ILE A 157 5.65 -4.05 -3.91
C ILE A 157 7.08 -4.39 -3.52
N HIS A 158 7.74 -5.22 -4.32
CA HIS A 158 9.12 -5.63 -4.11
C HIS A 158 10.00 -5.06 -5.23
N ILE A 159 11.04 -4.33 -4.85
CA ILE A 159 12.12 -3.88 -5.72
C ILE A 159 13.39 -4.62 -5.30
N GLU A 160 13.93 -5.44 -6.19
CA GLU A 160 15.01 -6.38 -5.89
C GLU A 160 16.34 -6.02 -6.59
N THR A 161 16.46 -4.79 -7.12
CA THR A 161 17.64 -4.33 -7.86
C THR A 161 18.86 -4.14 -6.96
N GLU A 162 20.06 -4.17 -7.54
CA GLU A 162 21.31 -4.03 -6.76
C GLU A 162 21.43 -2.64 -6.11
N GLU A 163 20.90 -1.60 -6.77
CA GLU A 163 20.95 -0.20 -6.34
C GLU A 163 20.21 0.02 -5.02
N VAL A 164 19.10 -0.69 -4.79
CA VAL A 164 18.31 -0.55 -3.57
C VAL A 164 18.78 -1.47 -2.44
N ARG A 165 19.49 -2.56 -2.77
CA ARG A 165 19.89 -3.59 -1.79
C ARG A 165 20.86 -3.08 -0.73
N GLY A 166 21.69 -2.10 -1.10
CA GLY A 166 22.63 -1.45 -0.18
C GLY A 166 21.99 -0.45 0.79
N LEU A 167 20.76 -0.01 0.52
CA LEU A 167 20.12 1.04 1.32
C LEU A 167 19.88 0.58 2.76
N GLY A 168 20.33 1.38 3.72
CA GLY A 168 20.06 1.23 5.13
C GLY A 168 18.69 1.78 5.55
N SER A 169 18.31 1.52 6.80
CA SER A 169 17.00 1.95 7.33
C SER A 169 16.75 3.46 7.28
N ARG A 170 17.80 4.29 7.32
CA ARG A 170 17.66 5.75 7.24
C ARG A 170 17.33 6.20 5.82
N GLU A 171 18.07 5.72 4.83
CA GLU A 171 17.84 6.07 3.43
C GLU A 171 16.45 5.59 2.97
N ARG A 172 16.02 4.40 3.41
CA ARG A 172 14.68 3.90 3.17
C ARG A 172 13.58 4.75 3.81
N ARG A 173 13.87 5.35 4.97
CA ARG A 173 12.94 6.30 5.60
C ARG A 173 12.80 7.56 4.77
N GLU A 174 13.87 8.09 4.18
CA GLU A 174 13.78 9.25 3.27
C GLU A 174 12.93 8.93 2.03
N ILE A 175 13.01 7.70 1.49
CA ILE A 175 12.15 7.25 0.39
C ILE A 175 10.68 7.26 0.81
N VAL A 176 10.37 6.73 2.00
CA VAL A 176 9.02 6.75 2.56
C VAL A 176 8.53 8.18 2.79
N ASP A 177 9.37 9.03 3.39
CA ASP A 177 9.04 10.42 3.67
C ASP A 177 8.77 11.20 2.39
N TYR A 178 9.51 10.92 1.31
CA TYR A 178 9.22 11.45 -0.03
C TYR A 178 7.83 11.02 -0.51
N VAL A 179 7.51 9.73 -0.47
CA VAL A 179 6.20 9.20 -0.91
C VAL A 179 5.03 9.76 -0.08
N MET A 180 5.24 9.93 1.23
CA MET A 180 4.24 10.41 2.18
C MET A 180 4.13 11.95 2.26
N ALA A 181 4.95 12.68 1.50
CA ALA A 181 5.10 14.14 1.62
C ALA A 181 5.53 14.61 3.03
N THR A 182 6.18 13.76 3.82
CA THR A 182 6.60 14.10 5.18
C THR A 182 7.70 15.15 5.11
N GLY A 183 7.45 16.31 5.74
CA GLY A 183 8.42 17.40 5.75
C GLY A 183 8.60 18.12 4.41
N LEU A 184 7.64 17.97 3.49
CA LEU A 184 7.67 18.61 2.18
C LEU A 184 7.78 20.15 2.29
N ASP A 185 8.91 20.71 1.85
CA ASP A 185 9.04 22.15 1.61
C ASP A 185 8.76 22.47 0.15
N ILE A 186 7.56 22.97 -0.13
CA ILE A 186 7.14 23.33 -1.49
C ILE A 186 8.04 24.39 -2.15
N ASN A 187 8.76 25.21 -1.36
CA ASN A 187 9.61 26.26 -1.90
C ASN A 187 10.86 25.68 -2.57
N SER A 188 11.26 24.46 -2.20
CA SER A 188 12.35 23.74 -2.85
C SER A 188 12.07 23.40 -4.32
N PHE A 189 10.80 23.42 -4.73
CA PHE A 189 10.37 23.17 -6.12
C PHE A 189 10.19 24.45 -6.94
N LEU A 190 10.40 25.63 -6.35
CA LEU A 190 10.34 26.90 -7.06
C LEU A 190 11.71 27.25 -7.65
N VAL A 191 11.75 27.48 -8.96
CA VAL A 191 12.94 27.92 -9.70
C VAL A 191 12.67 29.22 -10.44
N ALA A 192 13.71 29.97 -10.78
CA ALA A 192 13.58 31.17 -11.60
C ALA A 192 13.05 30.84 -13.01
N ASP A 193 12.06 31.57 -13.51
CA ASP A 193 11.52 31.37 -14.86
C ASP A 193 12.45 32.01 -15.91
N SER A 194 13.52 31.28 -16.24
CA SER A 194 14.60 31.73 -17.13
C SER A 194 14.21 31.92 -18.60
N LYS A 195 12.96 31.63 -19.00
CA LYS A 195 12.45 31.87 -20.37
C LYS A 195 12.19 33.34 -20.67
N ASN A 196 12.14 34.23 -19.67
CA ASN A 196 12.00 35.67 -19.85
C ASN A 196 13.36 36.40 -19.92
N LYS A 197 14.27 35.98 -20.80
CA LYS A 197 15.47 36.77 -21.17
C LYS A 197 15.14 37.83 -22.23
N SER A 198 14.13 38.66 -21.99
CA SER A 198 13.92 39.91 -22.74
C SER A 198 14.39 41.07 -21.85
N GLY A 199 15.53 41.65 -22.22
CA GLY A 199 16.31 42.57 -21.39
C GLY A 199 15.51 43.72 -20.78
N LYS A 200 15.29 43.64 -19.45
CA LYS A 200 15.22 44.80 -18.55
C LYS A 200 15.50 44.32 -17.13
N LYS A 201 16.72 44.59 -16.64
CA LYS A 201 17.14 44.39 -15.26
C LYS A 201 16.46 45.44 -14.36
N SER A 202 15.21 45.24 -13.95
CA SER A 202 14.64 46.01 -12.82
C SER A 202 13.37 45.44 -12.16
N GLY A 203 13.00 44.17 -12.38
CA GLY A 203 11.89 43.51 -11.68
C GLY A 203 12.35 42.21 -11.01
N ARG A 204 11.76 41.83 -9.88
CA ARG A 204 11.90 40.46 -9.34
C ARG A 204 11.40 39.48 -10.40
N GLU A 205 12.21 38.49 -10.73
CA GLU A 205 11.91 37.51 -11.77
C GLU A 205 10.71 36.64 -11.36
N ASP A 206 9.86 36.28 -12.32
CA ASP A 206 8.78 35.32 -12.09
C ASP A 206 9.36 33.95 -11.75
N LEU A 207 8.61 33.16 -10.97
CA LEU A 207 9.00 31.82 -10.55
C LEU A 207 8.28 30.77 -11.38
N ARG A 208 8.78 29.54 -11.31
CA ARG A 208 8.16 28.37 -11.92
C ARG A 208 8.25 27.20 -10.97
N LEU A 209 7.17 26.42 -10.86
CA LEU A 209 7.24 25.10 -10.22
C LEU A 209 7.89 24.10 -11.18
N ILE A 210 8.77 23.24 -10.65
CA ILE A 210 9.33 22.12 -11.39
C ILE A 210 8.16 21.22 -11.85
N PRO A 211 8.01 20.92 -13.16
CA PRO A 211 6.86 20.18 -13.67
C PRO A 211 6.97 18.65 -13.51
N GLU A 212 7.73 18.20 -12.52
CA GLU A 212 8.06 16.80 -12.24
C GLU A 212 7.87 16.50 -10.74
N GLY A 213 7.70 15.22 -10.41
CA GLY A 213 7.52 14.73 -9.03
C GLY A 213 6.58 15.57 -8.18
N TRP A 214 7.02 15.95 -6.98
CA TRP A 214 6.25 16.81 -6.08
C TRP A 214 5.96 18.21 -6.63
N GLY A 215 6.82 18.80 -7.45
CA GLY A 215 6.54 20.09 -8.06
C GLY A 215 5.29 20.05 -8.95
N LYS A 216 5.11 18.96 -9.71
CA LYS A 216 3.89 18.68 -10.50
C LYS A 216 2.67 18.47 -9.60
N ARG A 217 2.80 17.70 -8.52
CA ARG A 217 1.69 17.41 -7.58
C ARG A 217 1.24 18.67 -6.82
N VAL A 218 2.20 19.49 -6.36
CA VAL A 218 1.95 20.80 -5.74
C VAL A 218 1.24 21.73 -6.72
N LEU A 219 1.70 21.78 -7.98
CA LEU A 219 1.06 22.60 -9.00
C LEU A 219 -0.40 22.18 -9.26
N LYS A 220 -0.64 20.88 -9.41
CA LYS A 220 -2.01 20.35 -9.58
C LYS A 220 -2.90 20.68 -8.38
N GLY A 221 -2.38 20.53 -7.16
CA GLY A 221 -3.12 20.88 -5.94
C GLY A 221 -3.45 22.37 -5.85
N LEU A 222 -2.49 23.23 -6.22
CA LEU A 222 -2.70 24.68 -6.28
C LEU A 222 -3.79 25.06 -7.30
N ILE A 223 -3.74 24.50 -8.51
CA ILE A 223 -4.73 24.74 -9.56
C ILE A 223 -6.12 24.27 -9.10
N ALA A 224 -6.22 23.05 -8.56
CA ALA A 224 -7.47 22.51 -8.07
C ALA A 224 -8.08 23.37 -6.95
N PHE A 225 -7.25 23.86 -6.04
CA PHE A 225 -7.68 24.78 -4.99
C PHE A 225 -8.19 26.12 -5.56
N LEU A 226 -7.48 26.71 -6.53
CA LEU A 226 -7.88 28.00 -7.11
C LEU A 226 -9.20 27.90 -7.87
N HIS A 227 -9.43 26.85 -8.66
CA HIS A 227 -10.72 26.63 -9.32
C HIS A 227 -11.86 26.35 -8.34
N GLU A 228 -11.59 25.65 -7.23
CA GLU A 228 -12.59 25.48 -6.17
C GLU A 228 -13.00 26.83 -5.57
N ILE A 229 -12.02 27.71 -5.31
CA ILE A 229 -12.28 29.06 -4.79
C ILE A 229 -13.02 29.94 -5.81
N GLU A 230 -12.68 29.83 -7.09
CA GLU A 230 -13.35 30.52 -8.20
C GLU A 230 -14.84 30.13 -8.30
N ALA A 231 -15.16 28.84 -8.11
CA ALA A 231 -16.52 28.32 -8.19
C ALA A 231 -17.40 28.63 -6.96
N MET A 232 -16.81 29.09 -5.85
CA MET A 232 -17.51 29.40 -4.60
C MET A 232 -18.03 30.84 -4.56
N ASP A 233 -19.08 31.10 -3.77
CA ASP A 233 -19.45 32.47 -3.45
C ASP A 233 -18.37 33.18 -2.60
N GLU A 234 -18.24 34.49 -2.75
CA GLU A 234 -17.18 35.27 -2.09
C GLU A 234 -17.14 35.07 -0.57
N LYS A 235 -18.30 34.93 0.10
CA LYS A 235 -18.35 34.78 1.56
C LYS A 235 -17.82 33.40 1.96
N GLN A 236 -18.19 32.35 1.24
CA GLN A 236 -17.70 30.99 1.46
C GLN A 236 -16.21 30.88 1.14
N ALA A 237 -15.77 31.36 -0.01
CA ALA A 237 -14.37 31.37 -0.42
C ALA A 237 -13.47 32.09 0.61
N ILE A 238 -13.88 33.28 1.08
CA ILE A 238 -13.17 33.98 2.15
C ILE A 238 -13.12 33.13 3.44
N LYS A 239 -14.20 32.43 3.78
CA LYS A 239 -14.23 31.58 4.97
C LYS A 239 -13.20 30.45 4.87
N VAL A 240 -13.14 29.75 3.74
CA VAL A 240 -12.21 28.63 3.48
C VAL A 240 -10.76 29.08 3.56
N VAL A 241 -10.40 30.14 2.81
CA VAL A 241 -9.02 30.67 2.81
C VAL A 241 -8.59 31.13 4.21
N LYS A 242 -9.51 31.75 4.96
CA LYS A 242 -9.21 32.20 6.33
C LYS A 242 -9.03 31.06 7.32
N SER A 243 -9.83 29.98 7.21
CA SER A 243 -9.77 28.86 8.17
C SER A 243 -8.47 28.08 8.06
N VAL A 244 -7.94 27.89 6.85
CA VAL A 244 -6.72 27.10 6.65
C VAL A 244 -5.46 27.93 6.88
N GLY A 245 -5.45 29.18 6.38
CA GLY A 245 -4.29 30.07 6.44
C GLY A 245 -4.14 30.90 7.72
N ALA A 246 -5.16 30.97 8.59
CA ALA A 246 -5.27 31.97 9.65
C ALA A 246 -5.01 33.41 9.13
N MET A 247 -5.50 33.69 7.92
CA MET A 247 -5.13 34.86 7.14
C MET A 247 -6.12 36.02 7.30
N GLU A 248 -5.63 37.26 7.19
CA GLU A 248 -6.47 38.46 7.19
C GLU A 248 -7.44 38.51 6.01
N ARG A 249 -8.62 39.12 6.20
CA ARG A 249 -9.66 39.23 5.16
C ARG A 249 -9.17 39.90 3.88
N LYS A 250 -8.28 40.90 3.99
CA LYS A 250 -7.74 41.63 2.83
C LYS A 250 -6.92 40.70 1.93
N LYS A 251 -6.08 39.87 2.53
CA LYS A 251 -5.24 38.89 1.82
C LYS A 251 -6.06 37.75 1.23
N ALA A 252 -7.10 37.29 1.94
CA ALA A 252 -8.05 36.33 1.39
C ALA A 252 -8.74 36.86 0.11
N LYS A 253 -9.17 38.13 0.12
CA LYS A 253 -9.72 38.78 -1.09
C LYS A 253 -8.71 38.87 -2.25
N GLU A 254 -7.43 38.97 -1.96
CA GLU A 254 -6.37 38.97 -2.99
C GLU A 254 -6.22 37.58 -3.62
N ILE A 255 -6.28 36.50 -2.82
CA ILE A 255 -6.33 35.13 -3.34
C ILE A 255 -7.55 34.90 -4.23
N LEU A 256 -8.73 35.41 -3.85
CA LEU A 256 -9.91 35.34 -4.71
C LEU A 256 -9.70 36.10 -6.03
N ARG A 257 -9.07 37.27 -5.99
CA ARG A 257 -8.73 38.02 -7.22
C ARG A 257 -7.79 37.24 -8.12
N ILE A 258 -6.81 36.57 -7.55
CA ILE A 258 -5.90 35.68 -8.29
C ILE A 258 -6.69 34.55 -8.95
N ALA A 259 -7.59 33.89 -8.21
CA ALA A 259 -8.41 32.79 -8.74
C ALA A 259 -9.36 33.22 -9.86
N ASN A 260 -9.85 34.47 -9.85
CA ASN A 260 -10.77 35.00 -10.86
C ASN A 260 -10.05 35.74 -12.02
N ASP A 261 -8.72 35.84 -12.00
CA ASP A 261 -7.96 36.50 -13.06
C ASP A 261 -7.51 35.45 -14.08
N GLU A 262 -8.20 35.41 -15.22
CA GLU A 262 -7.94 34.44 -16.32
C GLU A 262 -6.48 34.49 -16.81
N THR A 263 -5.84 35.67 -16.80
CA THR A 263 -4.46 35.81 -17.25
C THR A 263 -3.50 35.18 -16.25
N VAL A 264 -3.74 35.40 -14.96
CA VAL A 264 -2.95 34.78 -13.88
C VAL A 264 -3.17 33.27 -13.85
N MET A 265 -4.43 32.81 -13.96
CA MET A 265 -4.74 31.38 -13.98
C MET A 265 -4.09 30.67 -15.16
N SER A 266 -4.16 31.22 -16.38
CA SER A 266 -3.49 30.62 -17.56
C SER A 266 -1.98 30.51 -17.40
N ARG A 267 -1.35 31.41 -16.63
CA ARG A 267 0.09 31.33 -16.30
C ARG A 267 0.37 30.24 -15.29
N ILE A 268 -0.42 30.19 -14.20
CA ILE A 268 -0.30 29.15 -13.17
C ILE A 268 -0.49 27.76 -13.77
N GLU A 269 -1.49 27.56 -14.63
CA GLU A 269 -1.72 26.29 -15.34
C GLU A 269 -0.52 25.82 -16.18
N LYS A 270 0.31 26.75 -16.69
CA LYS A 270 1.56 26.45 -17.41
C LYS A 270 2.76 26.24 -16.47
N GLY A 271 2.53 26.29 -15.16
CA GLY A 271 3.50 26.18 -14.09
C GLY A 271 4.21 27.48 -13.74
N GLN A 272 3.85 28.60 -14.36
CA GLN A 272 4.44 29.92 -14.08
C GLN A 272 3.74 30.53 -12.88
N ILE A 273 4.49 30.76 -11.81
CA ILE A 273 4.00 31.37 -10.58
C ILE A 273 4.38 32.85 -10.59
N PRO A 274 3.42 33.78 -10.79
CA PRO A 274 3.69 35.20 -10.71
C PRO A 274 4.28 35.58 -9.36
N HIS A 275 5.01 36.69 -9.32
CA HIS A 275 5.53 37.18 -8.05
C HIS A 275 4.39 37.63 -7.12
N PHE A 276 4.10 36.81 -6.11
CA PHE A 276 3.23 37.15 -4.99
C PHE A 276 4.04 37.69 -3.82
N SER A 277 3.41 38.48 -2.94
CA SER A 277 4.03 38.78 -1.64
C SER A 277 4.20 37.47 -0.84
N ASP A 278 5.25 37.38 -0.02
CA ASP A 278 5.54 36.19 0.80
C ASP A 278 4.31 35.74 1.60
N SER A 279 3.54 36.71 2.11
CA SER A 279 2.34 36.41 2.88
C SER A 279 1.21 35.81 2.04
N ILE A 280 1.05 36.23 0.78
CA ILE A 280 0.05 35.65 -0.14
C ILE A 280 0.49 34.26 -0.59
N TRP A 281 1.78 34.10 -0.91
CA TRP A 281 2.33 32.79 -1.25
C TRP A 281 2.15 31.78 -0.11
N GLN A 282 2.52 32.15 1.13
CA GLN A 282 2.29 31.29 2.31
C GLN A 282 0.81 30.94 2.49
N GLY A 283 -0.10 31.89 2.22
CA GLY A 283 -1.54 31.64 2.28
C GLY A 283 -2.03 30.65 1.24
N LEU A 284 -1.63 30.84 -0.02
CA LEU A 284 -1.95 29.93 -1.13
C LEU A 284 -1.43 28.53 -0.84
N SER A 285 -0.15 28.44 -0.51
CA SER A 285 0.57 27.21 -0.16
C SER A 285 -0.17 26.42 0.89
N LYS A 286 -0.41 27.03 2.07
CA LYS A 286 -1.10 26.39 3.18
C LYS A 286 -2.55 26.05 2.85
N SER A 287 -3.26 26.91 2.12
CA SER A 287 -4.66 26.67 1.76
C SER A 287 -4.82 25.54 0.73
N SER A 288 -3.81 25.35 -0.13
CA SER A 288 -3.75 24.28 -1.12
C SER A 288 -3.23 22.94 -0.58
N GLU A 289 -2.77 22.90 0.67
CA GLU A 289 -2.12 21.74 1.30
C GLU A 289 -2.97 20.47 1.23
N ALA A 290 -4.24 20.57 1.64
CA ALA A 290 -5.14 19.43 1.55
C ALA A 290 -5.31 18.87 0.12
N LYS A 291 -5.09 19.70 -0.92
CA LYS A 291 -5.22 19.27 -2.32
C LYS A 291 -3.97 18.59 -2.85
N TYR A 292 -2.79 19.12 -2.56
CA TYR A 292 -1.56 18.46 -3.01
C TYR A 292 -1.20 17.25 -2.12
N SER A 293 -1.48 17.28 -0.82
CA SER A 293 -1.23 16.15 0.07
C SER A 293 -2.15 14.96 -0.21
N ALA A 294 -3.26 15.14 -0.94
CA ALA A 294 -4.09 14.03 -1.42
C ALA A 294 -3.37 13.12 -2.45
N TYR A 295 -2.27 13.60 -3.04
CA TYR A 295 -1.40 12.79 -3.90
C TYR A 295 -0.31 12.05 -3.11
N ALA A 296 -0.15 12.32 -1.82
CA ALA A 296 0.74 11.53 -0.98
C ALA A 296 0.15 10.13 -0.81
N ASP A 297 1.03 9.13 -0.79
CA ASP A 297 0.64 7.77 -0.47
C ASP A 297 0.88 7.47 1.02
N LYS A 298 0.44 6.30 1.49
CA LYS A 298 0.48 5.89 2.90
C LYS A 298 0.98 4.45 3.08
N PRO A 299 2.16 4.08 2.54
CA PRO A 299 2.74 2.78 2.84
C PRO A 299 3.06 2.63 4.33
N ASP A 300 3.11 1.39 4.84
CA ASP A 300 3.59 1.09 6.18
C ASP A 300 5.10 1.44 6.27
N ALA A 301 5.37 2.62 6.82
CA ALA A 301 6.71 3.18 6.95
C ALA A 301 7.67 2.26 7.73
N PRO A 302 7.28 1.69 8.90
CA PRO A 302 8.07 0.66 9.57
C PRO A 302 8.45 -0.54 8.70
N VAL A 303 7.56 -1.02 7.83
CA VAL A 303 7.88 -2.16 6.94
C VAL A 303 9.00 -1.78 5.97
N THR A 304 8.86 -0.63 5.30
CA THR A 304 9.81 -0.19 4.28
C THR A 304 11.19 0.12 4.88
N ALA A 305 11.23 0.71 6.07
CA ALA A 305 12.48 1.05 6.75
C ALA A 305 13.22 -0.16 7.36
N ASP A 306 12.54 -1.29 7.59
CA ASP A 306 13.12 -2.47 8.23
C ASP A 306 13.93 -3.34 7.24
N ILE A 307 15.25 -3.22 7.31
CA ILE A 307 16.20 -3.99 6.48
C ILE A 307 16.32 -5.49 6.87
N LYS A 308 15.49 -5.98 7.80
CA LYS A 308 15.51 -7.36 8.32
C LYS A 308 14.09 -7.96 8.40
N ARG A 309 13.13 -7.35 7.69
CA ARG A 309 11.73 -7.76 7.69
C ARG A 309 11.54 -9.15 7.12
N LEU A 310 10.53 -9.86 7.62
CA LEU A 310 9.98 -11.04 6.96
C LEU A 310 8.75 -10.62 6.15
N ILE A 311 8.72 -10.97 4.88
CA ILE A 311 7.61 -10.71 3.96
C ILE A 311 6.96 -12.03 3.55
N ARG A 312 5.67 -11.97 3.23
CA ARG A 312 4.89 -13.17 2.91
C ARG A 312 5.36 -13.80 1.61
N LEU A 313 5.47 -15.12 1.58
CA LEU A 313 5.85 -15.87 0.39
C LEU A 313 4.77 -15.75 -0.71
N PRO A 314 5.08 -15.23 -1.91
CA PRO A 314 4.17 -15.30 -3.05
C PRO A 314 3.71 -16.74 -3.30
N THR A 315 2.48 -16.92 -3.76
CA THR A 315 1.80 -18.21 -3.97
C THR A 315 1.56 -19.05 -2.70
N SER A 316 1.89 -18.55 -1.51
CA SER A 316 1.44 -19.18 -0.26
C SER A 316 -0.05 -18.87 0.04
N LEU A 317 -0.60 -19.44 1.11
CA LEU A 317 -1.93 -19.10 1.60
C LEU A 317 -1.87 -18.17 2.80
N HIS A 318 -2.87 -17.31 2.94
CA HIS A 318 -3.03 -16.43 4.09
C HIS A 318 -3.97 -17.05 5.14
N GLY A 319 -3.43 -17.46 6.29
CA GLY A 319 -4.16 -18.19 7.33
C GLY A 319 -5.40 -17.52 7.95
N LYS A 320 -5.61 -16.21 7.73
CA LYS A 320 -6.81 -15.49 8.19
C LYS A 320 -7.94 -15.38 7.14
N SER A 321 -7.66 -15.67 5.87
CA SER A 321 -8.61 -15.47 4.76
C SER A 321 -8.70 -16.68 3.84
N SER A 322 -7.74 -17.61 3.91
CA SER A 322 -7.55 -18.73 2.99
C SER A 322 -7.30 -18.34 1.53
N LEU A 323 -7.14 -17.05 1.23
CA LEU A 323 -6.81 -16.57 -0.11
C LEU A 323 -5.33 -16.82 -0.42
N GLN A 324 -5.06 -17.01 -1.71
CA GLN A 324 -3.71 -17.09 -2.26
C GLN A 324 -3.04 -15.72 -2.17
N VAL A 325 -1.78 -15.73 -1.77
CA VAL A 325 -0.87 -14.59 -1.91
C VAL A 325 -0.50 -14.52 -3.38
N LYS A 326 -1.08 -13.59 -4.14
CA LYS A 326 -1.05 -13.61 -5.60
C LYS A 326 0.02 -12.67 -6.14
N PRO A 327 1.08 -13.16 -6.80
CA PRO A 327 1.94 -12.31 -7.61
C PRO A 327 1.16 -11.76 -8.80
N LEU A 328 1.39 -10.51 -9.13
CA LEU A 328 0.71 -9.74 -10.16
C LEU A 328 1.74 -8.97 -10.98
N SER A 329 1.40 -8.73 -12.24
CA SER A 329 2.11 -7.80 -13.09
C SER A 329 1.34 -6.48 -13.15
N ILE A 330 2.02 -5.38 -13.51
CA ILE A 330 1.38 -4.06 -13.57
C ILE A 330 0.23 -4.05 -14.60
N ASP A 331 0.42 -4.69 -15.74
CA ASP A 331 -0.59 -4.78 -16.81
C ASP A 331 -1.85 -5.56 -16.42
N THR A 332 -1.73 -6.54 -15.51
CA THR A 332 -2.88 -7.33 -15.03
C THR A 332 -3.51 -6.76 -13.76
N PHE A 333 -2.88 -5.75 -13.15
CA PHE A 333 -3.30 -5.26 -11.85
C PHE A 333 -4.67 -4.56 -11.90
N ASP A 334 -4.95 -3.77 -12.92
CA ASP A 334 -6.21 -3.02 -13.06
C ASP A 334 -7.44 -3.95 -13.10
N ASP A 335 -7.31 -5.13 -13.71
CA ASP A 335 -8.39 -6.11 -13.82
C ASP A 335 -8.45 -7.11 -12.66
N PHE A 336 -7.42 -7.17 -11.81
CA PHE A 336 -7.35 -8.11 -10.70
C PHE A 336 -8.45 -7.89 -9.65
N ASP A 337 -9.21 -8.94 -9.34
CA ASP A 337 -10.17 -9.00 -8.24
C ASP A 337 -9.72 -10.06 -7.21
N PRO A 338 -9.28 -9.65 -6.00
CA PRO A 338 -8.85 -10.58 -4.96
C PRO A 338 -9.91 -11.62 -4.54
N LEU A 339 -11.20 -11.29 -4.66
CA LEU A 339 -12.31 -12.15 -4.26
C LEU A 339 -12.74 -13.11 -5.38
N VAL A 340 -12.04 -13.08 -6.52
CA VAL A 340 -12.19 -14.01 -7.64
C VAL A 340 -10.85 -14.71 -7.92
N ASP A 341 -9.81 -13.94 -8.19
CA ASP A 341 -8.54 -14.41 -8.75
C ASP A 341 -7.57 -15.01 -7.72
N ALA A 342 -7.74 -14.63 -6.44
CA ALA A 342 -6.96 -15.17 -5.32
C ALA A 342 -7.70 -16.30 -4.57
N VAL A 343 -8.89 -16.70 -5.03
CA VAL A 343 -9.65 -17.79 -4.43
C VAL A 343 -9.00 -19.13 -4.78
N ALA A 344 -8.48 -19.82 -3.76
CA ALA A 344 -7.63 -20.99 -3.95
C ALA A 344 -8.37 -22.34 -3.92
N PHE A 345 -9.62 -22.36 -3.48
CA PHE A 345 -10.40 -23.55 -3.17
C PHE A 345 -11.66 -23.66 -4.03
N GLY A 346 -12.23 -24.87 -4.12
CA GLY A 346 -13.33 -25.16 -5.02
C GLY A 346 -14.70 -24.76 -4.48
N ASP A 347 -15.73 -25.31 -5.13
CA ASP A 347 -17.13 -24.96 -4.85
C ASP A 347 -17.91 -26.10 -4.18
N SER A 348 -17.21 -27.17 -3.75
CA SER A 348 -17.86 -28.29 -3.06
C SER A 348 -18.48 -27.82 -1.75
N LEU A 349 -19.72 -28.21 -1.48
CA LEU A 349 -20.45 -27.77 -0.30
C LEU A 349 -19.87 -28.37 0.98
N ILE A 350 -19.69 -27.53 1.99
CA ILE A 350 -19.17 -27.86 3.32
C ILE A 350 -20.16 -27.34 4.37
N GLU A 351 -20.58 -28.21 5.29
CA GLU A 351 -21.39 -27.81 6.44
C GLU A 351 -20.53 -27.14 7.51
N ILE A 352 -20.90 -25.92 7.88
CA ILE A 352 -20.27 -25.13 8.92
C ILE A 352 -21.30 -24.71 9.97
N SER A 353 -20.83 -24.50 11.20
CA SER A 353 -21.59 -23.89 12.28
C SER A 353 -21.05 -22.50 12.55
N ALA A 354 -21.88 -21.47 12.36
CA ALA A 354 -21.48 -20.08 12.52
C ALA A 354 -21.41 -19.68 14.00
N THR A 355 -20.32 -19.02 14.38
CA THR A 355 -20.07 -18.56 15.75
C THR A 355 -20.35 -17.08 15.95
N ARG A 356 -20.61 -16.34 14.87
CA ARG A 356 -21.04 -14.93 14.86
C ARG A 356 -21.57 -14.54 13.49
N ASN A 357 -22.38 -13.49 13.42
CA ASN A 357 -22.87 -12.94 12.16
C ASN A 357 -21.72 -12.48 11.27
N SER A 358 -21.78 -12.81 9.97
CA SER A 358 -20.83 -12.31 8.97
C SER A 358 -21.38 -12.52 7.57
N SER A 359 -20.92 -11.71 6.63
CA SER A 359 -21.13 -11.92 5.20
C SER A 359 -19.85 -11.71 4.40
N ILE A 360 -19.82 -12.21 3.18
CA ILE A 360 -18.77 -11.97 2.18
C ILE A 360 -19.33 -12.19 0.78
N THR A 361 -18.90 -11.39 -0.20
CA THR A 361 -19.07 -11.71 -1.62
C THR A 361 -17.81 -12.37 -2.15
N MET A 362 -17.91 -13.52 -2.79
CA MET A 362 -16.77 -14.24 -3.35
C MET A 362 -17.19 -14.94 -4.65
N LYS A 363 -16.35 -14.86 -5.69
CA LYS A 363 -16.65 -15.38 -7.04
C LYS A 363 -18.00 -14.88 -7.60
N GLY A 364 -18.39 -13.64 -7.28
CA GLY A 364 -19.61 -12.99 -7.77
C GLY A 364 -20.90 -13.37 -7.02
N GLU A 365 -20.84 -14.21 -5.99
CA GLU A 365 -21.98 -14.59 -5.17
C GLU A 365 -21.81 -14.12 -3.72
N SER A 366 -22.90 -13.68 -3.08
CA SER A 366 -22.89 -13.22 -1.70
C SER A 366 -23.36 -14.33 -0.75
N TYR A 367 -22.57 -14.54 0.31
CA TYR A 367 -22.85 -15.53 1.33
C TYR A 367 -22.92 -14.85 2.70
N GLY A 368 -23.98 -15.12 3.45
CA GLY A 368 -24.20 -14.65 4.81
C GLY A 368 -24.44 -15.81 5.75
N VAL A 369 -24.00 -15.66 7.00
CA VAL A 369 -24.30 -16.59 8.08
C VAL A 369 -24.71 -15.83 9.34
N GLU A 370 -25.65 -16.38 10.09
CA GLU A 370 -26.09 -15.88 11.38
C GLU A 370 -25.51 -16.71 12.54
N GLU A 371 -25.28 -16.09 13.68
CA GLU A 371 -24.76 -16.76 14.88
C GLU A 371 -25.64 -17.95 15.30
N GLY A 372 -25.02 -19.14 15.42
CA GLY A 372 -25.70 -20.38 15.77
C GLY A 372 -26.32 -21.13 14.58
N GLU A 373 -26.33 -20.55 13.38
CA GLU A 373 -26.79 -21.19 12.16
C GLU A 373 -25.86 -22.34 11.74
N VAL A 374 -26.45 -23.42 11.22
CA VAL A 374 -25.70 -24.36 10.39
C VAL A 374 -25.99 -24.06 8.93
N ALA A 375 -24.95 -23.67 8.20
CA ALA A 375 -25.02 -23.38 6.78
C ALA A 375 -24.21 -24.40 5.96
N SER A 376 -24.68 -24.69 4.76
CA SER A 376 -23.94 -25.46 3.75
C SER A 376 -23.48 -24.49 2.67
N VAL A 377 -22.18 -24.21 2.62
CA VAL A 377 -21.59 -23.20 1.74
C VAL A 377 -20.43 -23.78 0.92
N PRO A 378 -20.07 -23.19 -0.22
CA PRO A 378 -18.93 -23.63 -1.01
C PRO A 378 -17.62 -23.67 -0.21
N GLU A 379 -16.71 -24.58 -0.56
CA GLU A 379 -15.46 -24.84 0.18
C GLU A 379 -14.62 -23.57 0.39
N HIS A 380 -14.49 -22.71 -0.62
CA HIS A 380 -13.77 -21.45 -0.50
C HIS A 380 -14.38 -20.50 0.54
N VAL A 381 -15.71 -20.42 0.60
CA VAL A 381 -16.45 -19.61 1.58
C VAL A 381 -16.30 -20.20 2.98
N ALA A 382 -16.44 -21.53 3.10
CA ALA A 382 -16.30 -22.24 4.37
C ALA A 382 -14.90 -22.02 4.97
N LEU A 383 -13.84 -22.17 4.17
CA LEU A 383 -12.47 -21.94 4.60
C LEU A 383 -12.22 -20.48 4.97
N TYR A 384 -12.76 -19.52 4.21
CA TYR A 384 -12.71 -18.10 4.56
C TYR A 384 -13.31 -17.84 5.94
N PHE A 385 -14.56 -18.28 6.19
CA PHE A 385 -15.22 -18.06 7.49
C PHE A 385 -14.50 -18.78 8.65
N MET A 386 -14.02 -20.01 8.44
CA MET A 386 -13.24 -20.73 9.45
C MET A 386 -11.92 -20.04 9.77
N CYS A 387 -11.19 -19.56 8.76
CA CYS A 387 -9.93 -18.81 8.92
C CYS A 387 -10.15 -17.44 9.59
N ARG A 388 -11.28 -16.79 9.36
CA ARG A 388 -11.70 -15.54 10.05
C ARG A 388 -12.23 -15.76 11.46
N GLY A 389 -12.36 -17.01 11.91
CA GLY A 389 -12.95 -17.36 13.19
C GLY A 389 -14.42 -16.97 13.30
N VAL A 390 -15.13 -17.00 12.17
CA VAL A 390 -16.57 -16.73 12.05
C VAL A 390 -17.38 -18.02 12.12
N ALA A 391 -16.78 -19.15 11.75
CA ALA A 391 -17.44 -20.45 11.76
C ALA A 391 -16.48 -21.57 12.16
N GLU A 392 -17.06 -22.72 12.48
CA GLU A 392 -16.35 -23.97 12.77
C GLU A 392 -16.91 -25.09 11.88
N ILE A 393 -16.08 -26.09 11.54
CA ILE A 393 -16.54 -27.25 10.76
C ILE A 393 -17.54 -28.07 11.59
N LYS A 394 -18.66 -28.48 10.98
CA LYS A 394 -19.68 -29.28 11.66
C LYS A 394 -19.27 -30.72 11.87
#